data_AF-A0A7Y5FMS6-F1
#
_entry.id   AF-A0A7Y5FMS6-F1
#
_cell.length_a   1.000
_cell.length_b   1.000
_cell.length_c   1.000
_cell.angle_alpha   90.00
_cell.angle_beta   90.00
_cell.angle_gamma   90.00
#
_symmetry.space_group_name_H-M   'P 1'
#
loop_
_entity.id
_entity.type
_entity.pdbx_description
1 polymer ?
#
loop_
_entity_poly.entity_id
_entity_poly.type
_entity_poly.pdbx_seq_one_letter_code
_entity_poly.pdbx_strand_id
1 'polypeptide(L)' 'MQENKRFYYKIYDDEGVKSYFKCNLPNDEVKKLIKEFEKDHQEYYNNDFLKFLKEHDPATEEIDVCAIYY' A
#
# COMPACT_ATOMS: atom_id res chain seq x y z
N MET A 1 -10.13 24.82 -3.12
CA MET A 1 -10.68 23.45 -3.13
C MET A 1 -9.52 22.54 -3.44
N GLN A 2 -8.91 21.92 -2.42
CA GLN A 2 -7.75 21.07 -2.63
C GLN A 2 -8.28 19.73 -3.15
N GLU A 3 -8.06 19.44 -4.43
CA GLU A 3 -8.33 18.13 -5.00
C GLU A 3 -7.53 17.10 -4.18
N ASN A 4 -8.22 16.32 -3.34
CA ASN A 4 -7.63 15.19 -2.64
C ASN A 4 -7.21 14.16 -3.69
N LYS A 5 -5.97 14.29 -4.18
CA LYS A 5 -5.34 13.35 -5.10
C LYS A 5 -5.11 12.04 -4.36
N ARG A 6 -6.06 11.13 -4.51
CA ARG A 6 -5.93 9.75 -4.08
C ARG A 6 -5.04 9.02 -5.08
N PHE A 7 -3.91 8.53 -4.60
CA PHE A 7 -2.99 7.73 -5.40
C PHE A 7 -3.31 6.26 -5.19
N TYR A 8 -3.36 5.50 -6.28
CA TYR A 8 -3.63 4.07 -6.26
C TYR A 8 -2.35 3.31 -6.58
N TYR A 9 -2.01 2.35 -5.74
CA TYR A 9 -0.81 1.55 -5.86
C TYR A 9 -1.18 0.07 -5.91
N LYS A 10 -0.33 -0.69 -6.59
CA LYS A 10 -0.35 -2.14 -6.60
C LYS A 10 0.90 -2.63 -5.87
N ILE A 11 0.73 -3.59 -4.99
CA ILE A 11 1.81 -4.27 -4.30
C ILE A 11 1.65 -5.77 -4.44
N TYR A 12 2.78 -6.45 -4.31
CA TYR A 12 2.90 -7.88 -4.42
C TYR A 12 3.63 -8.35 -3.19
N ASP A 13 3.04 -9.33 -2.53
CA ASP A 13 3.66 -10.04 -1.42
C ASP A 13 4.78 -10.94 -1.93
N ASP A 14 5.67 -11.38 -1.04
CA ASP A 14 6.65 -12.41 -1.37
C ASP A 14 5.97 -13.74 -1.77
N GLU A 15 4.78 -14.00 -1.20
CA GLU A 15 3.90 -15.11 -1.59
C GLU A 15 3.21 -14.91 -2.96
N GLY A 16 3.42 -13.77 -3.63
CA GLY A 16 2.80 -13.44 -4.92
C GLY A 16 1.34 -12.98 -4.81
N VAL A 17 0.84 -12.77 -3.59
CA VAL A 17 -0.50 -12.21 -3.35
C VAL A 17 -0.52 -10.77 -3.84
N LYS A 18 -1.45 -10.47 -4.75
CA LYS A 18 -1.59 -9.14 -5.34
C LYS A 18 -2.61 -8.33 -4.55
N SER A 19 -2.13 -7.27 -3.92
CA SER A 19 -2.98 -6.35 -3.17
C SER A 19 -2.92 -4.95 -3.77
N TYR A 20 -3.97 -4.18 -3.53
CA TYR A 20 -4.07 -2.81 -3.99
C TYR A 20 -4.34 -1.91 -2.80
N PHE A 21 -3.90 -0.66 -2.89
CA PHE A 21 -4.25 0.31 -1.87
C PHE A 21 -4.33 1.71 -2.44
N LYS A 22 -5.07 2.57 -1.74
CA LYS A 22 -5.10 4.00 -1.99
C LYS A 22 -4.54 4.74 -0.78
N CYS A 23 -3.74 5.76 -1.03
CA CYS A 23 -3.24 6.69 -0.01
C CYS A 23 -3.39 8.12 -0.52
N ASN A 24 -3.26 9.09 0.39
CA ASN A 24 -3.13 10.50 0.02
C ASN A 24 -1.65 10.92 -0.14
N LEU A 25 -0.72 9.99 0.13
CA LEU A 25 0.71 10.19 0.03
C LEU A 25 1.18 10.23 -1.44
N PRO A 26 2.07 11.18 -1.80
CA PRO A 26 2.70 11.20 -3.11
C PRO A 26 3.67 10.02 -3.28
N ASN A 27 3.97 9.68 -4.54
CA ASN A 27 4.86 8.56 -4.91
C ASN A 27 6.23 8.58 -4.21
N ASP A 28 6.78 9.77 -3.94
CA ASP A 28 8.08 9.93 -3.28
C ASP A 28 8.06 9.41 -1.83
N GLU A 29 7.01 9.75 -1.07
CA GLU A 29 6.83 9.30 0.31
C GLU A 29 6.55 7.80 0.36
N VAL A 30 5.67 7.31 -0.52
CA VAL A 30 5.39 5.87 -0.62
C VAL A 30 6.69 5.08 -0.91
N LYS A 31 7.56 5.58 -1.80
CA LYS A 31 8.86 4.92 -2.06
C LYS A 31 9.81 4.95 -0.86
N LYS A 32 9.81 5.99 -0.05
CA LYS A 32 10.60 6.02 1.19
C LYS A 32 10.09 4.99 2.18
N LEU A 33 8.78 4.95 2.40
CA LEU A 33 8.14 3.99 3.30
C LEU A 33 8.37 2.55 2.83
N ILE A 34 8.29 2.27 1.53
CA ILE A 34 8.63 0.95 0.96
C ILE A 34 10.09 0.60 1.29
N LYS A 35 11.04 1.51 1.04
CA LYS A 35 12.46 1.26 1.33
C LYS A 35 12.76 1.09 2.81
N GLU A 36 12.08 1.84 3.68
CA GLU A 36 12.21 1.69 5.14
C GLU A 36 11.66 0.33 5.57
N PHE A 37 10.49 -0.04 5.05
CA PHE A 37 9.87 -1.33 5.31
C PHE A 37 10.73 -2.50 4.81
N GLU A 38 11.25 -2.44 3.58
CA GLU A 38 12.19 -3.45 3.03
C GLU A 38 13.52 -3.54 3.79
N LYS A 39 13.92 -2.46 4.47
CA LYS A 39 15.19 -2.44 5.22
C LYS A 39 15.05 -3.06 6.61
N ASP A 40 13.87 -2.94 7.21
CA ASP A 40 13.58 -3.42 8.57
C ASP A 40 12.95 -4.81 8.55
N HIS A 41 12.13 -5.13 7.55
CA HIS A 41 11.47 -6.43 7.39
C HIS A 41 12.15 -7.29 6.31
N GLN A 42 12.60 -8.48 6.72
CA GLN A 42 13.21 -9.48 5.82
C GLN A 42 12.17 -10.23 4.96
N GLU A 43 10.88 -10.18 5.36
CA GLU A 43 9.74 -10.79 4.66
C GLU A 43 8.72 -9.70 4.34
N TYR A 44 8.36 -9.54 3.07
CA TYR A 44 7.48 -8.48 2.60
C TYR A 44 6.02 -8.96 2.57
N TYR A 45 5.28 -8.69 3.65
CA TYR A 45 3.84 -8.91 3.71
C TYR A 45 3.06 -7.61 3.46
N ASN A 46 2.22 -7.61 2.42
CA ASN A 46 1.29 -6.55 2.03
C ASN A 46 0.44 -6.09 3.21
N ASN A 47 -0.10 -7.01 4.01
CA ASN A 47 -0.96 -6.63 5.13
C ASN A 47 -0.20 -5.80 6.16
N ASP A 48 1.06 -6.16 6.41
CA ASP A 48 1.92 -5.49 7.38
C ASP A 48 2.39 -4.13 6.84
N PHE A 49 2.77 -4.06 5.55
CA PHE A 49 3.07 -2.81 4.86
C PHE A 49 1.88 -1.85 4.81
N LEU A 50 0.66 -2.37 4.59
CA LEU A 50 -0.57 -1.57 4.58
C LEU A 50 -0.92 -1.06 5.96
N LYS A 51 -0.67 -1.86 6.99
CA LYS A 51 -0.85 -1.46 8.38
C LYS A 51 0.13 -0.34 8.75
N PHE A 52 1.39 -0.48 8.36
CA PHE A 52 2.42 0.55 8.50
C PHE A 52 2.03 1.84 7.77
N LEU A 53 1.60 1.75 6.50
CA LEU A 53 1.11 2.90 5.75
C LEU A 53 -0.11 3.55 6.41
N LYS A 54 -1.00 2.77 7.02
CA LYS A 54 -2.20 3.28 7.69
C LYS A 54 -1.91 3.98 9.01
N GLU A 55 -0.83 3.61 9.70
CA GLU A 55 -0.33 4.36 10.87
C GLU A 55 0.26 5.72 10.46
N HIS A 56 0.94 5.80 9.31
CA HIS A 56 1.51 7.04 8.80
C HIS A 56 0.49 7.94 8.07
N ASP A 57 -0.43 7.35 7.31
CA ASP A 57 -1.51 8.02 6.56
C ASP A 57 -2.84 7.30 6.84
N PRO A 58 -3.71 7.84 7.72
CA PRO A 58 -5.00 7.22 8.03
C PRO A 58 -5.97 7.21 6.85
N ALA A 59 -5.67 7.93 5.78
CA ALA A 59 -6.37 7.86 4.50
C ALA A 59 -5.98 6.62 3.67
N THR A 60 -5.00 5.83 4.14
CA THR A 60 -4.63 4.55 3.54
C THR A 60 -5.75 3.55 3.70
N GLU A 61 -6.24 3.04 2.59
CA GLU A 61 -7.19 1.94 2.55
C GLU A 61 -6.69 0.85 1.60
N GLU A 62 -6.68 -0.38 2.11
CA GLU A 62 -6.53 -1.59 1.31
C GLU A 62 -7.74 -1.76 0.39
N ILE A 63 -7.48 -2.20 -0.83
CA ILE A 63 -8.46 -2.52 -1.85
C ILE A 63 -8.30 -4.01 -2.14
N ASP A 64 -9.24 -4.79 -1.63
CA ASP A 64 -9.36 -6.20 -1.98
C ASP A 64 -9.97 -6.32 -3.40
N VAL A 65 -9.26 -7.01 -4.29
CA VAL A 65 -9.74 -7.26 -5.65
C VAL A 65 -10.18 -8.72 -5.74
N CYS A 66 -11.47 -8.94 -5.47
CA CYS A 66 -12.08 -10.25 -5.64
C CYS A 66 -12.48 -10.46 -7.12
N ALA A 67 -12.00 -11.53 -7.73
CA ALA A 67 -12.41 -11.90 -9.08
C ALA A 67 -13.85 -12.42 -9.06
N ILE A 68 -14.78 -11.69 -9.68
CA ILE A 68 -16.12 -12.19 -9.93
C ILE A 68 -16.10 -13.07 -11.19
N TYR A 69 -16.49 -14.34 -11.03
CA TYR A 69 -16.68 -15.28 -12.14
C TYR A 69 -18.17 -15.31 -12.50
N TYR A 70 -18.48 -15.16 -13.79
CA TYR A 70 -19.84 -15.19 -14.35
C TYR A 70 -20.14 -16.57 -14.95
#